data_AF-A0A934DRU7-F1
#
_entry.id   AF-A0A934DRU7-F1
#
_cell.length_a   1.000
_cell.length_b   1.000
_cell.length_c   1.000
_cell.angle_alpha   90.00
_cell.angle_beta   90.00
_cell.angle_gamma   90.00
#
_symmetry.space_group_name_H-M   'P 1'
#
loop_
_entity.id
_entity.type
_entity.pdbx_description
1 polymer ?
#
loop_
_entity_poly.entity_id
_entity_poly.type
_entity_poly.pdbx_seq_one_letter_code
_entity_poly.pdbx_strand_id
1 'polypeptide(L)'
;MANKRTSLDDYPTNFKVSLADRVRAAAGLPAHMRRKRRIEDLEGAMVLALKQVLDEAEAEFGVGSQEADEALRERAQELDLGLLNDLIERHNRYYPIEANLPTDVATGKLMVGSQPWAPEPLMTHDHFIERVRELRKG
;
A
#
# COMPACT_ATOMS: atom_id res chain seq x y z
N MET A 1 18.61 -46.33 -27.36
CA MET A 1 19.31 -45.68 -26.23
C MET A 1 18.40 -44.58 -25.69
N ALA A 2 17.87 -44.73 -24.48
CA ALA A 2 16.87 -43.82 -23.92
C ALA A 2 17.54 -42.55 -23.38
N ASN A 3 17.15 -41.40 -23.93
CA ASN A 3 17.68 -40.09 -23.56
C ASN A 3 17.07 -39.68 -22.21
N LYS A 4 17.78 -39.97 -21.12
CA LYS A 4 17.36 -39.62 -19.76
C LYS A 4 17.51 -38.10 -19.63
N ARG A 5 16.40 -37.36 -19.73
CA ARG A 5 16.38 -35.92 -19.45
C ARG A 5 16.80 -35.74 -17.99
N THR A 6 17.98 -35.17 -17.78
CA THR A 6 18.47 -34.78 -16.45
C THR A 6 17.42 -33.88 -15.81
N SER A 7 16.81 -34.33 -14.71
CA SER A 7 15.90 -33.49 -13.94
C SER A 7 16.73 -32.53 -13.09
N LEU A 8 16.20 -31.34 -12.80
CA LEU A 8 16.78 -30.47 -11.76
C LEU A 8 16.88 -31.18 -10.39
N ASP A 9 16.12 -32.26 -10.20
CA ASP A 9 16.16 -33.10 -8.99
C ASP A 9 17.43 -33.98 -8.89
N ASP A 10 18.18 -34.17 -9.99
CA ASP A 10 19.40 -35.01 -10.01
C ASP A 10 20.65 -34.26 -9.51
N TYR A 11 20.56 -32.94 -9.28
CA TYR A 11 21.67 -32.13 -8.77
C TYR A 11 21.58 -31.97 -7.25
N PRO A 12 22.69 -32.17 -6.49
CA PRO A 12 22.73 -31.86 -5.07
C PRO A 12 22.77 -30.34 -4.89
N THR A 13 21.60 -29.71 -4.91
CA THR A 13 21.44 -28.30 -4.56
C THR A 13 20.89 -28.21 -3.13
N ASN A 14 21.50 -27.36 -2.31
CA ASN A 14 21.08 -27.13 -0.92
C ASN A 14 19.72 -26.39 -0.79
N PHE A 15 19.09 -26.03 -1.91
CA PHE A 15 17.84 -25.26 -1.95
C PHE A 15 16.85 -25.95 -2.89
N LYS A 16 16.14 -26.96 -2.39
CA LYS A 16 14.99 -27.51 -3.10
C LYS A 16 13.84 -26.51 -2.99
N VAL A 17 13.50 -25.85 -4.10
CA VAL A 17 12.29 -25.03 -4.18
C VAL A 17 11.09 -25.96 -4.01
N SER A 18 10.29 -25.75 -2.96
CA SER A 18 9.16 -26.63 -2.68
C SER A 18 8.12 -26.55 -3.82
N LEU A 19 7.28 -27.57 -3.97
CA LEU A 19 6.15 -27.49 -4.91
C LEU A 19 5.24 -26.30 -4.57
N ALA A 20 5.03 -26.04 -3.28
CA ALA A 20 4.26 -24.88 -2.82
C ALA A 20 4.88 -23.56 -3.28
N ASP A 21 6.20 -23.41 -3.19
CA ASP A 21 6.89 -22.20 -3.63
C ASP A 21 6.87 -22.05 -5.15
N ARG A 22 6.98 -23.15 -5.91
CA ARG A 22 6.82 -23.15 -7.37
C ARG A 22 5.41 -22.74 -7.80
N VAL A 23 4.38 -23.26 -7.13
CA VAL A 23 2.99 -22.89 -7.39
C VAL A 23 2.73 -21.43 -7.03
N ARG A 24 3.26 -20.96 -5.89
CA ARG A 24 3.15 -19.56 -5.46
C ARG A 24 3.82 -18.61 -6.46
N ALA A 25 5.02 -18.96 -6.94
CA ALA A 25 5.72 -18.18 -7.96
C ALA A 25 4.94 -18.12 -9.28
N ALA A 26 4.31 -19.22 -9.70
CA ALA A 26 3.48 -19.27 -10.91
C ALA A 26 2.16 -18.49 -10.78
N ALA A 27 1.62 -18.35 -9.57
CA ALA A 27 0.37 -17.64 -9.29
C ALA A 27 0.50 -16.10 -9.27
N GLY A 28 1.72 -15.58 -9.42
CA GLY A 28 2.02 -14.14 -9.46
C GLY A 28 2.17 -13.49 -8.09
N LEU A 29 2.09 -12.16 -8.05
CA LEU A 29 2.29 -11.38 -6.82
C LEU A 29 1.26 -11.77 -5.74
N PRO A 30 1.68 -11.93 -4.47
CA PRO A 30 0.76 -12.20 -3.36
C PRO A 30 -0.39 -11.20 -3.27
N ALA A 31 -1.57 -11.66 -2.83
CA ALA A 31 -2.79 -10.86 -2.81
C ALA A 31 -2.63 -9.58 -1.96
N HIS A 32 -2.03 -9.66 -0.77
CA HIS A 32 -1.75 -8.48 0.04
C HIS A 32 -0.85 -7.44 -0.65
N MET A 33 0.15 -7.86 -1.44
CA MET A 33 1.00 -6.93 -2.20
C MET A 33 0.20 -6.21 -3.28
N ARG A 34 -0.69 -6.93 -3.98
CA ARG A 34 -1.58 -6.31 -4.98
C ARG A 34 -2.55 -5.33 -4.33
N ARG A 35 -3.14 -5.67 -3.18
CA ARG A 35 -4.00 -4.74 -2.41
C ARG A 35 -3.22 -3.52 -1.96
N LYS A 36 -2.03 -3.70 -1.39
CA LYS A 36 -1.18 -2.58 -0.93
C LYS A 36 -0.83 -1.65 -2.08
N ARG A 37 -0.43 -2.21 -3.22
CA ARG A 37 -0.16 -1.41 -4.41
C ARG A 37 -1.38 -0.61 -4.86
N ARG A 38 -2.57 -1.22 -4.84
CA ARG A 38 -3.81 -0.54 -5.21
C ARG A 38 -4.17 0.60 -4.25
N ILE A 39 -3.92 0.41 -2.95
CA ILE A 39 -4.07 1.46 -1.92
C ILE A 39 -3.15 2.64 -2.25
N GLU A 40 -1.85 2.37 -2.46
CA GLU A 40 -0.86 3.40 -2.81
C GLU A 40 -1.20 4.14 -4.11
N ASP A 41 -1.67 3.43 -5.14
CA ASP A 41 -2.07 4.03 -6.41
C ASP A 41 -3.29 4.96 -6.25
N LEU A 42 -4.28 4.57 -5.44
CA LEU A 42 -5.45 5.40 -5.16
C LEU A 42 -5.09 6.63 -4.32
N GLU A 43 -4.29 6.45 -3.28
CA GLU A 43 -3.78 7.57 -2.47
C GLU A 43 -3.00 8.56 -3.33
N GLY A 44 -2.08 8.06 -4.17
CA GLY A 44 -1.31 8.89 -5.08
C GLY A 44 -2.19 9.68 -6.06
N ALA A 45 -3.22 9.05 -6.61
CA ALA A 45 -4.17 9.72 -7.50
C ALA A 45 -4.95 10.84 -6.80
N MET A 46 -5.42 10.61 -5.57
CA MET A 46 -6.14 11.61 -4.77
C MET A 46 -5.24 12.80 -4.41
N VAL A 47 -4.01 12.53 -3.98
CA VAL A 47 -3.02 13.57 -3.68
C VAL A 47 -2.69 14.42 -4.91
N LEU A 48 -2.50 13.78 -6.07
CA LEU A 48 -2.23 14.51 -7.32
C LEU A 48 -3.41 15.39 -7.73
N ALA A 49 -4.64 14.90 -7.61
CA ALA A 49 -5.84 15.66 -7.93
C ALA A 49 -5.99 16.89 -7.02
N LEU A 50 -5.78 16.73 -5.70
CA LEU A 50 -5.85 17.85 -4.75
C LEU A 50 -4.72 18.84 -4.93
N LYS A 51 -3.51 18.37 -5.25
CA LYS A 51 -2.39 19.25 -5.58
C LYS A 51 -2.72 20.12 -6.78
N GLN A 52 -3.31 19.55 -7.83
CA GLN A 52 -3.71 20.32 -9.01
C GLN A 52 -4.72 21.43 -8.64
N VAL A 53 -5.71 21.12 -7.79
CA VAL A 53 -6.66 22.13 -7.31
C VAL A 53 -5.97 23.23 -6.52
N LEU A 54 -5.02 22.89 -5.65
CA LEU A 54 -4.25 23.88 -4.91
C LEU A 54 -3.41 24.76 -5.84
N ASP A 55 -2.71 24.16 -6.82
CA ASP A 55 -1.88 24.89 -7.79
C ASP A 55 -2.73 25.86 -8.63
N GLU A 56 -3.93 25.45 -9.05
CA GLU A 56 -4.89 26.29 -9.78
C GLU A 56 -5.42 27.44 -8.90
N ALA A 57 -5.83 27.15 -7.67
CA ALA A 57 -6.35 28.16 -6.76
C ALA A 57 -5.27 29.16 -6.32
N GLU A 58 -4.03 28.71 -6.10
CA GLU A 58 -2.89 29.61 -5.81
C GLU A 58 -2.55 30.51 -7.00
N ALA A 59 -2.73 30.05 -8.24
CA ALA A 59 -2.53 30.87 -9.42
C ALA A 59 -3.58 31.98 -9.56
N GLU A 60 -4.81 31.75 -9.07
CA GLU A 60 -5.91 32.72 -9.11
C GLU A 60 -5.89 33.70 -7.93
N PHE A 61 -5.76 33.18 -6.70
CA PHE A 61 -5.90 33.95 -5.45
C PHE A 61 -4.57 34.31 -4.78
N GLY A 62 -3.47 33.75 -5.28
CA GLY A 62 -2.14 33.93 -4.71
C GLY A 62 -1.73 32.77 -3.80
N VAL A 63 -0.41 32.54 -3.73
CA VAL A 63 0.21 31.45 -2.95
C VAL A 63 -0.10 31.61 -1.47
N GLY A 64 -0.62 30.55 -0.84
CA GLY A 64 -0.97 30.54 0.58
C GLY A 64 -2.11 31.48 0.98
N SER A 65 -2.92 31.94 0.01
CA SER A 65 -4.16 32.68 0.28
C SER A 65 -5.17 31.82 1.05
N GLN A 66 -6.07 32.48 1.78
CA GLN A 66 -7.12 31.79 2.52
C GLN A 66 -8.10 31.10 1.56
N GLU A 67 -8.36 31.73 0.43
CA GLU A 67 -9.23 31.27 -0.64
C GLU A 67 -8.69 30.00 -1.29
N ALA A 68 -7.38 29.90 -1.54
CA ALA A 68 -6.77 28.68 -2.05
C ALA A 68 -6.85 27.52 -1.04
N ASP A 69 -6.70 27.82 0.26
CA ASP A 69 -6.83 26.83 1.32
C ASP A 69 -8.27 26.33 1.49
N GLU A 70 -9.26 27.21 1.34
CA GLU A 70 -10.68 26.88 1.34
C GLU A 70 -11.05 26.00 0.14
N ALA A 71 -10.61 26.37 -1.06
CA ALA A 71 -10.82 25.56 -2.28
C ALA A 71 -10.23 24.14 -2.14
N LEU A 72 -9.04 24.02 -1.53
CA LEU A 72 -8.43 22.72 -1.22
C LEU A 72 -9.30 21.90 -0.25
N ARG A 73 -9.80 22.52 0.85
CA ARG A 73 -10.65 21.84 1.83
C ARG A 73 -11.96 21.37 1.21
N GLU A 74 -12.63 22.22 0.45
CA GLU A 74 -13.88 21.88 -0.23
C GLU A 74 -13.67 20.69 -1.17
N ARG A 75 -12.65 20.74 -2.04
CA ARG A 75 -12.38 19.63 -2.94
C ARG A 75 -11.98 18.35 -2.19
N ALA A 76 -11.26 18.46 -1.08
CA ALA A 76 -10.93 17.29 -0.28
C ALA A 76 -12.19 16.62 0.28
N GLN A 77 -13.17 17.39 0.76
CA GLN A 77 -14.44 16.84 1.29
C GLN A 77 -15.27 16.10 0.23
N GLU A 78 -15.10 16.44 -1.05
CA GLU A 78 -15.76 15.75 -2.17
C GLU A 78 -15.14 14.39 -2.51
N LEU A 79 -13.95 14.07 -1.98
CA LEU A 79 -13.31 12.78 -2.24
C LEU A 79 -14.11 11.63 -1.62
N ASP A 80 -14.47 10.66 -2.45
CA ASP A 80 -15.00 9.38 -1.99
C ASP A 80 -13.86 8.50 -1.46
N LEU A 81 -13.76 8.40 -0.13
CA LEU A 81 -12.80 7.54 0.56
C LEU A 81 -13.30 6.10 0.74
N GLY A 82 -14.53 5.78 0.34
CA GLY A 82 -15.18 4.49 0.61
C GLY A 82 -14.41 3.31 0.01
N LEU A 83 -14.03 3.40 -1.27
CA LEU A 83 -13.25 2.36 -1.93
C LEU A 83 -11.87 2.18 -1.30
N LEU A 84 -11.20 3.28 -0.98
CA LEU A 84 -9.86 3.25 -0.37
C LEU A 84 -9.91 2.61 1.02
N ASN A 85 -10.85 3.05 1.85
CA ASN A 85 -11.00 2.53 3.21
C ASN A 85 -11.45 1.07 3.23
N ASP A 86 -12.33 0.61 2.33
CA ASP A 86 -12.63 -0.83 2.19
C ASP A 86 -11.39 -1.66 1.83
N LEU A 87 -10.52 -1.13 0.96
CA LEU A 87 -9.26 -1.81 0.64
C LEU A 87 -8.31 -1.87 1.83
N ILE A 88 -8.18 -0.78 2.60
CA ILE A 88 -7.37 -0.74 3.82
C ILE A 88 -7.91 -1.72 4.86
N GLU A 89 -9.22 -1.75 5.09
CA GLU A 89 -9.85 -2.69 6.02
C GLU A 89 -9.60 -4.15 5.61
N ARG A 90 -9.76 -4.47 4.33
CA ARG A 90 -9.45 -5.82 3.82
C ARG A 90 -7.97 -6.13 3.94
N HIS A 91 -7.09 -5.17 3.67
CA HIS A 91 -5.67 -5.36 3.83
C HIS A 91 -5.35 -5.68 5.29
N ASN A 92 -5.79 -4.86 6.23
CA ASN A 92 -5.60 -5.05 7.67
C ASN A 92 -6.14 -6.39 8.18
N ARG A 93 -7.31 -6.81 7.69
CA ARG A 93 -7.95 -8.06 8.09
C ARG A 93 -7.15 -9.30 7.68
N TYR A 94 -6.60 -9.30 6.46
CA TYR A 94 -6.01 -10.51 5.88
C TYR A 94 -4.48 -10.52 5.84
N TYR A 95 -3.83 -9.35 5.88
CA TYR A 95 -2.37 -9.21 5.76
C TYR A 95 -1.60 -10.09 6.76
N PRO A 96 -1.92 -10.12 8.07
CA PRO A 96 -1.15 -10.92 9.01
C PRO A 96 -1.04 -12.40 8.65
N ILE A 97 -2.15 -12.96 8.16
CA ILE A 97 -2.25 -14.38 7.80
C ILE A 97 -1.63 -14.61 6.42
N GLU A 98 -1.90 -13.75 5.44
CA GLU A 98 -1.36 -13.87 4.08
C GLU A 98 0.16 -13.67 4.02
N ALA A 99 0.70 -12.82 4.88
CA ALA A 99 2.15 -12.60 5.02
C ALA A 99 2.80 -13.59 6.01
N ASN A 100 2.01 -14.44 6.66
CA ASN A 100 2.46 -15.39 7.67
C ASN A 100 3.37 -14.72 8.72
N LEU A 101 2.88 -13.63 9.33
CA LEU A 101 3.68 -12.82 10.23
C LEU A 101 4.12 -13.64 11.47
N PRO A 102 5.41 -13.58 11.83
CA PRO A 102 5.89 -14.25 13.04
C PRO A 102 5.30 -13.59 14.30
N THR A 103 5.10 -14.39 15.34
CA THR A 103 4.72 -13.91 16.66
C THR A 103 5.95 -13.81 17.55
N ASP A 104 6.14 -12.66 18.20
CA ASP A 104 7.12 -12.53 19.28
C ASP A 104 6.65 -13.35 20.49
N VAL A 105 7.47 -14.32 20.93
CA VAL A 105 7.13 -15.23 22.02
C VAL A 105 7.03 -14.50 23.37
N ALA A 106 7.79 -13.43 23.56
CA ALA A 106 7.79 -12.69 24.82
C ALA A 106 6.53 -11.82 24.98
N THR A 107 6.09 -11.18 23.90
CA THR A 107 4.97 -10.22 23.94
C THR A 107 3.67 -10.74 23.36
N GLY A 108 3.70 -11.86 22.62
CA GLY A 108 2.56 -12.41 21.89
C GLY A 108 2.14 -11.57 20.67
N LYS A 109 2.90 -10.53 20.31
CA LYS A 109 2.55 -9.62 19.20
C LYS A 109 2.99 -10.20 17.86
N LEU A 110 2.20 -9.93 16.82
CA LEU A 110 2.60 -10.18 15.45
C LEU A 110 3.68 -9.17 15.04
N MET A 111 4.65 -9.61 14.26
CA MET A 111 5.83 -8.81 13.91
C MET A 111 5.95 -8.68 12.38
N VAL A 112 6.22 -7.46 11.91
CA VAL A 112 6.69 -7.20 10.54
C VAL A 112 8.16 -6.82 10.63
N GLY A 113 9.04 -7.71 10.18
CA GLY A 113 10.48 -7.55 10.40
C GLY A 113 10.81 -7.52 11.90
N SER A 114 11.43 -6.43 12.38
CA SER A 114 11.78 -6.23 13.79
C SER A 114 10.77 -5.39 14.57
N GLN A 115 9.65 -5.01 13.96
CA GLN A 115 8.67 -4.11 14.58
C GLN A 115 7.34 -4.83 14.84
N PRO A 116 6.64 -4.53 15.94
CA PRO A 116 5.27 -4.98 16.14
C PRO A 116 4.38 -4.49 15.00
N TRP A 117 3.60 -5.42 14.44
CA TRP A 117 2.61 -5.08 13.43
C TRP A 117 1.48 -4.27 14.06
N ALA A 118 1.05 -3.23 13.35
CA ALA A 118 -0.17 -2.49 13.63
C ALA A 118 -0.99 -2.37 12.34
N PRO A 119 -2.34 -2.44 12.42
CA PRO A 119 -3.21 -2.12 11.30
C PRO A 119 -2.94 -0.70 10.79
N GLU A 120 -3.03 -0.51 9.48
CA GLU A 120 -2.97 0.81 8.87
C GLU A 120 -4.21 1.62 9.25
N PRO A 121 -4.07 2.92 9.59
CA PRO A 121 -5.22 3.77 9.88
C PRO A 121 -6.09 3.95 8.63
N LEU A 122 -7.39 4.16 8.84
CA LEU A 122 -8.29 4.57 7.76
C LEU A 122 -7.96 6.00 7.34
N MET A 123 -8.15 6.29 6.05
CA MET A 123 -7.89 7.61 5.51
C MET A 123 -9.04 8.55 5.81
N THR A 124 -8.65 9.79 6.10
CA THR A 124 -9.54 10.93 6.34
C THR A 124 -9.26 12.02 5.31
N HIS A 125 -10.21 12.93 5.10
CA HIS A 125 -9.98 14.07 4.23
C HIS A 125 -8.83 14.96 4.73
N ASP A 126 -8.73 15.14 6.05
CA ASP A 126 -7.65 15.89 6.68
C ASP A 126 -6.26 15.31 6.38
N HIS A 127 -6.13 13.97 6.36
CA HIS A 127 -4.89 13.30 6.00
C HIS A 127 -4.39 13.76 4.62
N PHE A 128 -5.28 13.84 3.63
CA PHE A 128 -4.92 14.26 2.28
C PHE A 128 -4.57 15.75 2.20
N ILE A 129 -5.30 16.61 2.93
CA ILE A 129 -5.00 18.04 3.02
C ILE A 129 -3.60 18.26 3.61
N GLU A 130 -3.30 17.61 4.73
CA GLU A 130 -1.97 17.65 5.36
C GLU A 130 -0.89 17.16 4.41
N ARG A 131 -1.15 16.05 3.72
CA ARG A 131 -0.19 15.46 2.79
C ARG A 131 0.16 16.38 1.63
N VAL A 132 -0.82 17.06 1.04
CA VAL A 132 -0.59 18.05 -0.03
C VAL A 132 0.21 19.24 0.50
N ARG A 133 -0.09 19.72 1.70
CA ARG A 133 0.66 20.82 2.34
C ARG A 133 2.10 20.43 2.65
N GLU A 134 2.37 19.19 3.06
CA GLU A 134 3.73 18.69 3.26
C GLU A 134 4.52 18.68 1.95
N LEU A 135 3.92 18.18 0.86
CA LEU A 135 4.54 18.15 -0.46
C LEU A 135 4.80 19.54 -1.04
N ARG A 136 4.11 20.57 -0.55
CA ARG A 136 4.36 21.97 -0.91
C ARG A 136 5.59 22.56 -0.19
N LYS A 137 5.89 22.08 1.02
CA LYS A 137 7.00 22.58 1.86
C LYS A 137 8.35 21.98 1.50
N GLY A 138 8.37 20.79 0.90
CA GLY A 138 9.57 20.10 0.42
C GLY A 138 9.91 20.44 -1.02
#